data_AF-A0A1B8W9L4-F1
#
_entry.id   AF-A0A1B8W9L4-F1
#
_cell.length_a   1.000
_cell.length_b   1.000
_cell.length_c   1.000
_cell.angle_alpha   90.00
_cell.angle_beta   90.00
_cell.angle_gamma   90.00
#
_symmetry.space_group_name_H-M   'P 1'
#
loop_
_entity.id
_entity.type
_entity.pdbx_description
1 polymer ?
#
loop_
_entity_poly.entity_id
_entity_poly.type
_entity_poly.pdbx_seq_one_letter_code
_entity_poly.pdbx_strand_id
1 'polypeptide(L)' 'MEKEPKKKKVVVKVNFIPVEGDVLEVIINAIEPNINSVLAKHGASIKIGVKQLLRNHAKE' A
#
# COMPACT_ATOMS: atom_id res chain seq x y z
N MET A 1 -35.24 2.39 23.05
CA MET A 1 -34.23 3.45 22.87
C MET A 1 -33.01 2.81 22.22
N GLU A 2 -33.02 2.70 20.90
CA GLU A 2 -31.93 2.09 20.13
C GLU A 2 -30.72 3.03 20.15
N LYS A 3 -29.57 2.50 20.58
CA LYS A 3 -28.31 3.26 20.64
C LYS A 3 -27.71 3.31 19.24
N GLU A 4 -27.72 4.47 18.60
CA GLU A 4 -27.02 4.67 17.34
C GLU A 4 -25.53 4.28 17.47
N PRO A 5 -24.96 3.49 16.54
CA PRO A 5 -23.55 3.15 16.59
C PRO A 5 -22.72 4.42 16.33
N LYS A 6 -21.97 4.85 17.36
CA LYS A 6 -21.00 5.94 17.24
C LYS A 6 -19.99 5.59 16.14
N LYS A 7 -20.16 6.16 14.94
CA LYS A 7 -19.18 6.09 13.86
C LYS A 7 -17.86 6.63 14.39
N LYS A 8 -16.87 5.74 14.61
CA LYS A 8 -15.51 6.16 14.98
C LYS A 8 -15.02 7.11 13.87
N LYS A 9 -14.77 8.37 14.20
CA LYS A 9 -14.11 9.30 13.28
C LYS A 9 -12.73 8.74 12.98
N VAL A 10 -12.54 8.26 11.75
CA VAL A 10 -11.22 7.86 11.25
C VAL A 10 -10.42 9.14 11.08
N VAL A 11 -9.49 9.39 11.99
CA VAL A 11 -8.56 10.51 11.88
C VAL A 11 -7.40 10.03 10.99
N VAL A 12 -7.40 10.45 9.74
CA VAL A 12 -6.31 10.16 8.81
C VAL A 12 -5.26 11.25 8.94
N LYS A 13 -4.06 10.89 9.41
CA LYS A 13 -2.91 11.79 9.44
C LYS A 13 -2.17 11.65 8.10
N VAL A 14 -2.29 12.65 7.23
CA VAL A 14 -1.58 12.70 5.95
C VAL A 14 -0.22 13.35 6.18
N ASN A 15 0.86 12.63 5.87
CA ASN A 15 2.22 13.15 5.90
C ASN A 15 2.73 13.21 4.46
N PHE A 16 3.24 14.37 4.05
CA PHE A 16 3.95 14.52 2.78
C PHE A 16 5.43 14.32 3.02
N ILE A 17 6.01 13.32 2.37
CA ILE A 17 7.43 13.01 2.47
C ILE A 17 8.07 13.46 1.15
N PRO A 18 8.97 14.45 1.16
CA PRO A 18 9.73 14.79 -0.04
C PRO A 18 10.62 13.60 -0.38
N VAL A 19 10.53 13.15 -1.63
CA VAL A 19 11.29 12.02 -2.15
C VAL A 19 12.15 12.51 -3.29
N GLU A 20 13.46 12.35 -3.15
CA GLU A 20 14.42 12.63 -4.21
C GLU A 20 14.43 11.44 -5.19
N GLY A 21 14.17 11.71 -6.47
CA GLY A 21 14.17 10.69 -7.53
C GLY A 21 12.78 10.20 -7.96
N ASP A 22 12.70 8.97 -8.45
CA ASP A 22 11.46 8.36 -8.97
C ASP A 22 10.50 8.01 -7.82
N VAL A 23 9.44 8.81 -7.68
CA VAL A 23 8.40 8.66 -6.64
C VAL A 23 7.78 7.26 -6.65
N LEU A 24 7.57 6.67 -7.83
CA LEU A 24 7.00 5.33 -7.94
C LEU A 24 7.94 4.30 -7.34
N GLU A 25 9.24 4.42 -7.59
CA GLU A 25 10.24 3.53 -7.04
C GLU A 25 10.29 3.60 -5.52
N VAL A 26 10.20 4.81 -4.94
CA VAL A 26 10.17 4.95 -3.48
C VAL A 26 8.91 4.31 -2.88
N ILE A 27 7.75 4.53 -3.49
CA ILE A 27 6.49 3.92 -3.03
C ILE A 27 6.59 2.40 -3.10
N ILE A 28 7.05 1.84 -4.23
CA ILE A 28 7.23 0.40 -4.44
C ILE A 28 8.12 -0.19 -3.36
N ASN A 29 9.29 0.41 -3.12
CA ASN A 29 10.25 -0.07 -2.13
C ASN A 29 9.67 -0.02 -0.70
N ALA A 30 8.81 0.96 -0.40
CA ALA A 30 8.19 1.09 0.92
C ALA A 30 7.10 0.03 1.16
N ILE A 31 6.35 -0.39 0.14
CA ILE A 31 5.17 -1.28 0.30
C ILE A 31 5.46 -2.74 -0.05
N GLU A 32 6.41 -3.02 -0.93
CA GLU A 32 6.73 -4.37 -1.40
C GLU A 32 7.07 -5.35 -0.27
N PRO A 33 7.87 -4.99 0.76
CA PRO A 33 8.14 -5.89 1.89
C PRO A 33 6.87 -6.30 2.65
N ASN A 34 5.94 -5.36 2.82
CA ASN A 34 4.67 -5.62 3.52
C ASN A 34 3.77 -6.54 2.71
N ILE A 35 3.65 -6.29 1.40
CA ILE A 35 2.88 -7.13 0.48
C ILE A 35 3.45 -8.56 0.48
N ASN A 36 4.78 -8.69 0.32
CA ASN A 36 5.45 -9.99 0.32
C ASN A 36 5.28 -10.73 1.66
N SER A 37 5.36 -10.01 2.79
CA SER A 37 5.12 -10.60 4.12
C SER A 37 3.72 -11.19 4.24
N VAL A 38 2.69 -10.47 3.77
CA VAL A 38 1.31 -10.95 3.78
C VAL A 38 1.14 -12.16 2.87
N LEU A 39 1.64 -12.10 1.65
CA LEU A 39 1.53 -13.21 0.69
C LEU A 39 2.24 -14.47 1.18
N ALA A 40 3.43 -14.32 1.77
CA ALA A 40 4.19 -15.43 2.35
C ALA A 40 3.39 -16.14 3.45
N LYS A 41 2.64 -15.42 4.29
CA LYS A 41 1.76 -16.02 5.32
C LYS A 41 0.67 -16.91 4.73
N HIS A 42 0.30 -16.69 3.47
CA HIS A 42 -0.68 -17.48 2.75
C HIS A 42 -0.06 -18.48 1.76
N GLY A 43 1.27 -18.68 1.80
CA GLY A 43 1.98 -19.55 0.86
C GLY A 43 1.92 -19.05 -0.60
N ALA A 44 1.65 -17.77 -0.80
CA ALA A 44 1.47 -17.14 -2.10
C ALA A 44 2.68 -16.27 -2.48
N SER A 45 2.84 -16.01 -3.78
CA SER A 45 3.79 -15.04 -4.31
C SER A 45 3.23 -14.39 -5.59
N ILE A 46 3.67 -13.17 -5.90
CA ILE A 46 3.29 -12.49 -7.14
C ILE A 46 4.27 -12.90 -8.25
N LYS A 47 3.76 -13.57 -9.29
CA LYS A 47 4.56 -14.05 -10.42
C LYS A 47 5.31 -12.95 -11.17
N ILE A 48 4.71 -11.77 -11.34
CA ILE A 48 5.29 -10.67 -12.13
C ILE A 48 6.07 -9.66 -11.28
N GLY A 49 6.16 -9.86 -9.96
CA GLY A 49 6.73 -8.91 -9.00
C GLY A 49 5.83 -7.69 -8.72
N VAL A 50 5.94 -7.12 -7.51
CA VAL A 50 5.17 -5.94 -7.08
C VAL A 50 5.58 -4.71 -7.89
N LYS A 51 6.88 -4.53 -8.13
CA LYS A 51 7.43 -3.43 -8.94
C LYS A 51 6.82 -3.33 -10.33
N GLN A 52 6.74 -4.45 -11.05
CA GLN A 52 6.21 -4.49 -12.42
C GLN A 52 4.71 -4.18 -12.43
N LEU A 53 3.96 -4.76 -11.48
CA LEU A 53 2.51 -4.57 -11.36
C LEU A 53 2.16 -3.10 -11.14
N LEU A 54 2.87 -2.43 -10.22
CA LEU A 54 2.64 -1.02 -9.91
C LEU A 54 3.12 -0.07 -11.01
N ARG A 55 4.24 -0.37 -11.67
CA ARG A 55 4.68 0.41 -12.84
C ARG A 55 3.74 0.29 -14.02
N ASN A 56 3.13 -0.88 -14.24
CA ASN A 56 2.13 -1.04 -15.29
C ASN A 56 0.85 -0.27 -14.96
N HIS A 57 0.39 -0.35 -13.71
CA HIS A 57 -0.78 0.40 -13.26
C HIS A 57 -0.59 1.92 -13.39
N ALA A 58 0.58 2.45 -13.04
CA ALA A 58 0.85 3.88 -13.13
C ALA A 58 1.06 4.42 -14.56
N LYS A 59 1.14 3.53 -15.57
CA LYS A 59 1.20 3.91 -16.99
C LYS A 59 -0.19 4.00 -17.63
N GLU A 60 -1.21 3.42 -17.00
CA GLU A 60 -2.62 3.58 -17.37
C GLU A 60 -3.18 4.89 -16.78
#